data_AF-A0A8S2RDS2-F1
#
_entry.id   AF-A0A8S2RDS2-F1
#
_cell.length_a   1.000
_cell.length_b   1.000
_cell.length_c   1.000
_cell.angle_alpha   90.00
_cell.angle_beta   90.00
_cell.angle_gamma   90.00
#
_symmetry.space_group_name_H-M   'P 1'
#
loop_
_entity.id
_entity.type
_entity.pdbx_description
1 polymer ?
#
loop_
_entity_poly.entity_id
_entity_poly.type
_entity_poly.pdbx_seq_one_letter_code
_entity_poly.pdbx_strand_id
1 'polypeptide(L)'
;RQAYAHPIHKTHLPLEYLDSDEHYSVVVRKSLAGVKEAERLNITDKKYRDWFLNIFSGGKFAFFLHTSMFIHTLETLASDEQKEKFLPLARSFQIIGTYAQTELG
;
A
#
# COMPACT_ATOMS: atom_id res chain seq x y z
N ARG A 1 18.62 1.72 -0.76
CA ARG A 1 19.29 0.62 -0.02
C ARG A 1 18.43 0.08 1.13
N GLN A 2 17.78 0.94 1.93
CA GLN A 2 16.95 0.51 3.07
C GLN A 2 15.75 -0.37 2.66
N ALA A 3 15.05 -0.05 1.56
CA ALA A 3 13.92 -0.86 1.10
C ALA A 3 14.29 -2.35 0.92
N TYR A 4 15.36 -2.65 0.19
CA TYR A 4 15.80 -4.03 -0.09
C TYR A 4 16.48 -4.75 1.08
N ALA A 5 16.85 -4.04 2.15
CA ALA A 5 17.56 -4.63 3.29
C ALA A 5 16.62 -5.41 4.22
N HIS A 6 15.29 -5.23 4.10
CA HIS A 6 14.34 -5.85 4.99
C HIS A 6 14.32 -7.39 4.83
N PRO A 7 14.34 -8.18 5.94
CA PRO A 7 14.42 -9.66 5.86
C PRO A 7 13.32 -10.34 5.05
N ILE A 8 12.14 -9.70 4.93
CA ILE A 8 11.00 -10.21 4.16
C ILE A 8 11.35 -10.56 2.71
N HIS A 9 12.37 -9.91 2.13
CA HIS A 9 12.82 -10.18 0.77
C HIS A 9 13.47 -11.55 0.59
N LYS A 10 13.76 -12.27 1.68
CA LYS A 10 14.42 -13.58 1.68
C LYS A 10 13.51 -14.71 2.14
N THR A 11 12.21 -14.45 2.38
CA THR A 11 11.28 -15.44 2.96
C THR A 11 10.47 -16.21 1.92
N HIS A 12 10.73 -15.99 0.63
CA HIS A 12 9.98 -16.57 -0.48
C HIS A 12 10.89 -16.67 -1.73
N LEU A 13 10.51 -17.50 -2.70
CA LEU A 13 11.17 -17.54 -4.01
C LEU A 13 11.00 -16.20 -4.74
N PRO A 14 11.85 -15.87 -5.74
CA PRO A 14 11.60 -14.71 -6.59
C PRO A 14 10.16 -14.73 -7.13
N LEU A 15 9.54 -13.55 -7.24
CA LEU A 15 8.10 -13.43 -7.51
C LEU A 15 7.68 -14.13 -8.81
N GLU A 16 8.61 -14.21 -9.75
CA GLU A 16 8.45 -14.80 -11.08
C GLU A 16 8.25 -16.32 -11.05
N TYR A 17 8.58 -16.98 -9.93
CA TYR A 17 8.47 -18.44 -9.77
C TYR A 17 7.31 -18.87 -8.86
N LEU A 18 6.50 -17.93 -8.38
CA LEU A 18 5.36 -18.22 -7.53
C LEU A 18 4.11 -18.48 -8.38
N ASP A 19 3.20 -19.32 -7.90
CA ASP A 19 1.86 -19.38 -8.47
C ASP A 19 1.05 -18.11 -8.14
N SER A 20 -0.16 -17.98 -8.71
CA SER A 20 -1.01 -16.79 -8.55
C SER A 20 -1.35 -16.49 -7.08
N ASP A 21 -1.65 -17.52 -6.29
CA ASP A 21 -2.12 -17.37 -4.92
C ASP A 21 -0.95 -17.06 -3.98
N GLU A 22 0.18 -17.73 -4.19
CA GLU A 22 1.44 -17.45 -3.52
C GLU A 22 1.93 -16.04 -3.83
N HIS A 23 1.92 -15.66 -5.11
CA HIS A 23 2.33 -14.33 -5.57
C HIS A 23 1.48 -13.26 -4.90
N TYR A 24 0.15 -13.40 -4.92
CA TYR A 24 -0.76 -12.49 -4.25
C TYR A 24 -0.45 -12.39 -2.75
N SER A 25 -0.34 -13.54 -2.07
CA SER A 25 -0.09 -13.61 -0.63
C SER A 25 1.26 -13.00 -0.22
N VAL A 26 2.30 -13.19 -1.03
CA VAL A 26 3.62 -12.56 -0.82
C VAL A 26 3.53 -11.06 -1.01
N VAL A 27 2.88 -10.59 -2.08
CA VAL A 27 2.73 -9.17 -2.40
C VAL A 27 1.96 -8.43 -1.30
N VAL A 28 0.86 -9.00 -0.78
CA VAL A 28 0.11 -8.42 0.35
C VAL A 28 0.98 -8.30 1.60
N ARG A 29 1.70 -9.38 1.98
CA ARG A 29 2.61 -9.37 3.13
C ARG A 29 3.73 -8.33 2.98
N LYS A 30 4.34 -8.25 1.81
CA LYS A 30 5.38 -7.25 1.50
C LYS A 30 4.85 -5.84 1.55
N SER A 31 3.65 -5.61 1.01
CA SER A 31 3.02 -4.29 1.02
C SER A 31 2.76 -3.81 2.45
N LEU A 32 2.22 -4.68 3.31
CA LEU A 32 2.00 -4.35 4.72
C LEU A 32 3.32 -4.12 5.48
N ALA A 33 4.33 -4.97 5.25
CA ALA A 33 5.65 -4.76 5.84
C ALA A 33 6.31 -3.45 5.37
N GLY A 34 6.12 -3.09 4.10
CA GLY A 34 6.58 -1.83 3.54
C GLY A 34 5.93 -0.61 4.19
N VAL A 35 4.62 -0.66 4.47
CA VAL A 35 3.91 0.40 5.22
C VAL A 35 4.51 0.59 6.61
N LYS A 36 4.67 -0.51 7.37
CA LYS A 36 5.26 -0.49 8.72
C LYS A 36 6.71 0.01 8.70
N GLU A 37 7.49 -0.37 7.70
CA GLU A 37 8.87 0.06 7.57
C GLU A 37 8.97 1.55 7.20
N ALA A 38 8.07 2.04 6.33
CA ALA A 38 7.99 3.46 6.00
C ALA A 38 7.60 4.31 7.23
N GLU A 39 6.72 3.80 8.09
CA GLU A 39 6.41 4.42 9.40
C GLU A 39 7.62 4.41 10.33
N ARG A 40 8.30 3.25 10.48
CA ARG A 40 9.49 3.10 11.32
C ARG A 40 10.63 4.05 10.90
N LEU A 41 10.78 4.27 9.60
CA LEU A 41 11.77 5.18 9.01
C LEU A 41 11.30 6.64 8.98
N ASN A 42 10.09 6.93 9.47
CA ASN A 42 9.46 8.25 9.48
C ASN A 42 9.44 8.91 8.09
N ILE A 43 9.06 8.15 7.06
CA ILE A 43 8.92 8.67 5.69
C ILE A 43 7.56 9.37 5.59
N THR A 44 7.59 10.70 5.73
CA THR A 44 6.40 11.57 5.79
C THR A 44 6.05 12.21 4.45
N ASP A 45 7.04 12.51 3.60
CA ASP A 45 6.80 13.06 2.27
C ASP A 45 6.06 12.03 1.40
N LYS A 46 4.92 12.44 0.84
CA LYS A 46 4.04 11.56 0.08
C LYS A 46 4.74 10.92 -1.11
N LYS A 47 5.51 11.70 -1.88
CA LYS A 47 6.16 11.21 -3.11
C LYS A 47 7.24 10.19 -2.77
N TYR A 48 8.06 10.46 -1.75
CA TYR A 48 9.07 9.51 -1.29
C TYR A 48 8.44 8.27 -0.66
N ARG A 49 7.33 8.40 0.06
CA ARG A 49 6.58 7.27 0.63
C ARG A 49 6.02 6.37 -0.48
N ASP A 50 5.34 6.94 -1.48
CA ASP A 50 4.79 6.17 -2.60
C ASP A 50 5.90 5.44 -3.38
N TRP A 51 7.02 6.12 -3.64
CA TRP A 51 8.19 5.52 -4.29
C TRP A 51 8.80 4.39 -3.45
N PHE A 52 8.95 4.60 -2.14
CA PHE A 52 9.46 3.59 -1.22
C PHE A 52 8.59 2.33 -1.22
N LEU A 53 7.27 2.48 -1.09
CA LEU A 53 6.32 1.37 -1.07
C LEU A 53 6.31 0.59 -2.39
N ASN A 54 6.41 1.31 -3.50
CA ASN A 54 6.50 0.69 -4.82
C ASN A 54 7.76 -0.19 -4.94
N ILE A 55 8.93 0.34 -4.59
CA ILE A 55 10.20 -0.41 -4.66
C ILE A 55 10.23 -1.56 -3.65
N PHE A 56 9.79 -1.32 -2.41
CA PHE A 56 9.74 -2.35 -1.36
C PHE A 56 8.87 -3.55 -1.78
N SER A 57 7.81 -3.29 -2.54
CA SER A 57 6.88 -4.33 -3.00
C SER A 57 7.26 -4.91 -4.36
N GLY A 58 8.46 -4.63 -4.89
CA GLY A 58 8.90 -5.13 -6.20
C GLY A 58 8.07 -4.57 -7.36
N GLY A 59 7.60 -3.33 -7.25
CA GLY A 59 6.72 -2.69 -8.24
C GLY A 59 5.26 -3.15 -8.18
N LYS A 60 4.90 -4.03 -7.24
CA LYS A 60 3.58 -4.64 -7.10
C LYS A 60 2.94 -4.28 -5.76
N PHE A 61 2.84 -3.00 -5.42
CA PHE A 61 2.23 -2.61 -4.14
C PHE A 61 0.71 -2.94 -4.12
N ALA A 62 0.30 -3.82 -3.22
CA ALA A 62 -1.06 -4.37 -3.16
C ALA A 62 -2.13 -3.31 -2.87
N PHE A 63 -1.76 -2.25 -2.15
CA PHE A 63 -2.68 -1.19 -1.71
C PHE A 63 -2.52 0.08 -2.54
N PHE A 64 -2.11 -0.03 -3.81
CA PHE A 64 -1.89 1.13 -4.66
C PHE A 64 -3.12 2.01 -4.80
N LEU A 65 -4.29 1.44 -5.13
CA LEU A 65 -5.53 2.23 -5.23
C LEU A 65 -5.98 2.82 -3.90
N HIS A 66 -5.59 2.20 -2.78
CA HIS A 66 -5.87 2.75 -1.46
C HIS A 66 -5.16 4.11 -1.28
N THR A 67 -3.85 4.17 -1.57
CA THR A 67 -3.05 5.39 -1.37
C THR A 67 -3.18 6.41 -2.49
N SER A 68 -3.44 5.96 -3.73
CA SER A 68 -3.52 6.85 -4.89
C SER A 68 -4.91 7.43 -5.12
N MET A 69 -5.97 6.64 -4.89
CA MET A 69 -7.34 7.03 -5.22
C MET A 69 -8.25 7.11 -4.00
N PHE A 70 -8.35 6.05 -3.18
CA PHE A 70 -9.30 6.01 -2.07
C PHE A 70 -9.07 7.13 -1.05
N ILE A 71 -7.83 7.31 -0.58
CA ILE A 71 -7.49 8.42 0.33
C ILE A 71 -7.74 9.77 -0.34
N HIS A 72 -7.35 9.93 -1.61
CA HIS A 72 -7.55 11.18 -2.34
C HIS A 72 -9.03 11.54 -2.47
N THR A 73 -9.89 10.57 -2.78
CA THR A 73 -11.34 10.73 -2.83
C THR A 73 -11.91 11.15 -1.47
N LEU A 74 -11.44 10.55 -0.36
CA LEU A 74 -11.84 10.98 0.97
C LEU A 74 -11.41 12.43 1.25
N GLU A 75 -10.20 12.83 0.88
CA GLU A 75 -9.68 14.19 1.09
C GLU A 75 -10.45 15.26 0.31
N THR A 76 -10.86 14.92 -0.91
CA THR A 76 -11.41 15.88 -1.87
C THR A 76 -12.93 15.91 -1.92
N LEU A 77 -13.60 14.76 -1.77
CA LEU A 77 -15.03 14.62 -2.03
C LEU A 77 -15.87 14.31 -0.80
N ALA A 78 -15.27 13.84 0.30
CA ALA A 78 -16.02 13.52 1.51
C ALA A 78 -16.44 14.80 2.28
N SER A 79 -17.50 14.70 3.07
CA SER A 79 -17.85 15.75 4.05
C SER A 79 -16.86 15.78 5.21
N ASP A 80 -16.84 16.84 6.01
CA ASP A 80 -15.94 16.95 7.17
C ASP A 80 -16.17 15.82 8.18
N GLU A 81 -17.43 15.46 8.43
CA GLU A 81 -17.83 14.37 9.33
C GLU A 81 -17.35 12.99 8.81
N GLN A 82 -17.39 12.78 7.49
CA GLN A 82 -16.84 11.57 6.86
C GLN A 82 -15.31 11.56 6.90
N LYS A 83 -14.65 12.71 6.70
CA LYS A 83 -13.20 12.84 6.79
C LYS A 83 -12.70 12.51 8.19
N GLU A 84 -13.32 13.08 9.22
CA GLU A 84 -12.97 12.82 10.61
C GLU A 84 -13.08 11.32 10.94
N LYS A 85 -14.13 10.66 10.44
CA LYS A 85 -14.35 9.23 10.65
C LYS A 85 -13.36 8.34 9.89
N PHE A 86 -13.12 8.59 8.60
CA PHE A 86 -12.46 7.63 7.72
C PHE A 86 -10.99 7.95 7.39
N LEU A 87 -10.58 9.22 7.35
CA LEU A 87 -9.18 9.56 7.01
C LEU A 87 -8.16 9.03 8.03
N PRO A 88 -8.38 9.12 9.36
CA PRO A 88 -7.43 8.56 10.32
C PRO A 88 -7.27 7.05 10.15
N LEU A 89 -8.38 6.34 9.91
CA LEU A 89 -8.38 4.89 9.71
C LEU A 89 -7.69 4.49 8.40
N ALA A 90 -7.93 5.25 7.31
CA ALA A 90 -7.30 4.98 6.02
C ALA A 90 -5.80 5.29 6.05
N ARG A 91 -5.39 6.44 6.58
CA ARG A 91 -3.97 6.84 6.64
C ARG A 91 -3.13 5.92 7.52
N SER A 92 -3.73 5.32 8.55
CA SER A 92 -3.08 4.33 9.43
C SER A 92 -3.22 2.88 8.94
N PHE A 93 -3.80 2.66 7.75
CA PHE A 93 -4.07 1.33 7.19
C PHE A 93 -4.92 0.41 8.10
N GLN A 94 -5.71 0.98 9.02
CA GLN A 94 -6.71 0.23 9.80
C GLN A 94 -7.90 -0.21 8.94
N ILE A 95 -8.17 0.53 7.87
CA ILE A 95 -9.06 0.11 6.78
C ILE A 95 -8.30 0.12 5.46
N ILE A 96 -8.66 -0.80 4.57
CA ILE A 96 -8.19 -0.81 3.19
C ILE A 96 -9.39 -0.51 2.31
N GLY A 97 -9.18 0.35 1.33
CA GLY A 97 -10.21 0.83 0.41
C GLY A 97 -9.69 0.87 -1.02
N THR A 98 -10.61 0.98 -1.96
CA THR A 98 -10.31 1.04 -3.40
C THR A 98 -11.23 2.06 -4.07
N TYR A 99 -10.99 2.32 -5.35
CA TYR A 99 -11.84 3.17 -6.18
C TYR A 99 -12.41 2.34 -7.32
N ALA A 100 -13.64 1.86 -7.14
CA ALA A 100 -14.33 0.98 -8.06
C ALA A 100 -15.20 1.81 -9.03
N GLN A 101 -14.57 2.33 -10.09
CA GLN A 101 -15.26 3.11 -11.13
C GLN A 101 -15.61 2.28 -12.37
N THR A 102 -14.69 1.42 -12.82
CA THR A 102 -14.87 0.66 -14.05
C THR A 102 -15.92 -0.43 -13.86
N GLU A 103 -16.92 -0.43 -14.72
CA GLU A 103 -17.98 -1.44 -14.81
C GLU A 103 -17.72 -2.37 -16.01
N LEU A 104 -18.45 -3.49 -16.13
CA LEU A 104 -18.29 -4.46 -17.22
C LEU A 104 -18.78 -3.92 -18.59
N GLY A 105 -19.68 -2.94 -18.56
CA GLY A 105 -20.41 -2.41 -19.70
C GLY A 105 -19.60 -1.57 -20.68
#